data_AF-A0A1F8TEB1-F1
#
_entry.id   AF-A0A1F8TEB1-F1
#
_cell.length_a   1.000
_cell.length_b   1.000
_cell.length_c   1.000
_cell.angle_alpha   90.00
_cell.angle_beta   90.00
_cell.angle_gamma   90.00
#
_symmetry.space_group_name_H-M   'P 1'
#
loop_
_entity.id
_entity.type
_entity.pdbx_description
1 polymer ?
#
loop_
_entity_poly.entity_id
_entity_poly.type
_entity_poly.pdbx_seq_one_letter_code
_entity_poly.pdbx_strand_id
1 'polypeptide(L)'
;MNKDLAGHALDCLTHPVSILAALTLLLNAWVLQPAWPSWWTGKFGDVAWLIFAPSLAGLGLAVILPGRWRVTHRQAGILSLVSVGVLFGALKAVPPLNEAAVRLAASMGYPVKLRLDPTDLLALPGLMIAAKIWLGGRRRSVPWIPRIAAVSLASLAIMADMAGVTPLGITCVVQEGDTLVAYREVINPGGYFGKPFNAFREVYRSSDGGEMWKADETLADKEFVCPDRPDAWPVALSADENAQLFFVEGQGVYRSVDGGETLVLEQRMTAAESVLVYPPSGAVIIGAGLDGLLVRSPDGTWQVKVK
;
A
#
# COMPACT_ATOMS: atom_id res chain seq x y z
N MET A 1 11.28 -3.82 -31.48
CA MET A 1 12.15 -2.88 -30.75
C MET A 1 12.95 -1.99 -31.70
N ASN A 2 12.81 -0.68 -31.55
CA ASN A 2 13.62 0.34 -32.20
C ASN A 2 14.92 0.58 -31.39
N LYS A 3 16.04 -0.01 -31.84
CA LYS A 3 17.32 -0.01 -31.10
C LYS A 3 17.91 1.39 -30.93
N ASP A 4 17.75 2.26 -31.93
CA ASP A 4 18.23 3.63 -31.89
C ASP A 4 17.51 4.44 -30.81
N LEU A 5 16.18 4.34 -30.76
CA LEU A 5 15.38 5.01 -29.74
C LEU A 5 15.69 4.49 -28.34
N ALA A 6 15.81 3.16 -28.19
CA ALA A 6 16.19 2.54 -26.93
C ALA A 6 17.57 3.03 -26.45
N GLY A 7 18.55 3.12 -27.35
CA GLY A 7 19.88 3.66 -27.04
C GLY A 7 19.82 5.09 -26.52
N HIS A 8 19.07 5.97 -27.20
CA HIS A 8 18.91 7.37 -26.76
C HIS A 8 18.20 7.50 -25.41
N ALA A 9 17.16 6.70 -25.18
CA ALA A 9 16.45 6.67 -23.90
C ALA A 9 17.37 6.23 -22.74
N LEU A 10 18.18 5.20 -22.96
CA LEU A 10 19.16 4.73 -21.99
C LEU A 10 20.25 5.79 -21.72
N ASP A 11 20.74 6.47 -22.76
CA ASP A 11 21.71 7.56 -22.59
C ASP A 11 21.14 8.71 -21.76
N CYS A 12 19.87 9.06 -21.96
CA CYS A 12 19.17 10.05 -21.14
C CYS A 12 19.02 9.61 -19.68
N LEU A 13 18.78 8.31 -19.44
CA LEU A 13 18.68 7.75 -18.09
C LEU A 13 20.05 7.74 -17.36
N THR A 14 21.15 7.58 -18.10
CA THR A 14 22.51 7.69 -17.56
C THR A 14 23.00 9.12 -17.35
N HIS A 15 22.19 10.13 -17.69
CA HIS A 15 22.54 11.52 -17.46
C HIS A 15 22.71 11.76 -15.94
N PRO A 16 23.74 12.49 -15.48
CA PRO A 16 24.00 12.68 -14.05
C PRO A 16 22.80 13.22 -13.26
N VAL A 17 22.02 14.12 -13.88
CA VAL A 17 20.79 14.66 -13.27
C VAL A 17 19.69 13.61 -13.16
N SER A 18 19.56 12.69 -14.12
CA SER A 18 18.60 11.58 -14.05
C SER A 18 18.99 10.58 -12.95
N ILE A 19 20.28 10.28 -12.82
CA ILE A 19 20.81 9.42 -11.75
C ILE A 19 20.58 10.08 -10.39
N LEU A 20 20.91 11.37 -10.25
CA LEU A 20 20.67 12.11 -9.03
C LEU A 20 19.19 12.13 -8.67
N ALA A 21 18.30 12.35 -9.65
CA ALA A 21 16.86 12.30 -9.42
C ALA A 21 16.39 10.92 -8.93
N ALA A 22 16.87 9.82 -9.54
CA ALA A 22 16.52 8.48 -9.08
C ALA A 22 17.05 8.19 -7.66
N LEU A 23 18.28 8.61 -7.34
CA LEU A 23 18.83 8.52 -5.97
C LEU A 23 18.02 9.36 -4.98
N THR A 24 17.62 10.58 -5.36
CA THR A 24 16.77 11.45 -4.54
C THR A 24 15.42 10.78 -4.26
N LEU A 25 14.79 10.19 -5.27
CA LEU A 25 13.52 9.48 -5.09
C LEU A 25 13.68 8.29 -4.13
N LEU A 26 14.74 7.49 -4.30
CA LEU A 26 15.04 6.36 -3.43
C LEU A 26 15.30 6.79 -1.98
N LEU A 27 16.14 7.81 -1.77
CA LEU A 27 16.43 8.38 -0.45
C LEU A 27 15.17 8.98 0.19
N ASN A 28 14.34 9.64 -0.61
CA ASN A 28 13.10 10.22 -0.14
C ASN A 28 12.15 9.13 0.36
N ALA A 29 11.99 8.04 -0.38
CA ALA A 29 11.12 6.93 -0.01
C ALA A 29 11.63 6.17 1.23
N TRP A 30 12.93 5.89 1.33
CA TRP A 30 13.48 5.05 2.40
C TRP A 30 13.80 5.81 3.70
N VAL A 31 14.14 7.09 3.60
CA VAL A 31 14.68 7.84 4.74
C VAL A 31 13.81 9.05 5.04
N LEU A 32 13.58 9.94 4.07
CA LEU A 32 12.98 11.23 4.35
C LEU A 32 11.49 11.13 4.70
N GLN A 33 10.70 10.38 3.92
CA GLN A 33 9.28 10.23 4.20
C GLN A 33 9.01 9.48 5.52
N PRO A 34 9.73 8.39 5.87
CA PRO A 34 9.57 7.74 7.16
C PRO A 34 10.03 8.60 8.35
N ALA A 35 11.15 9.33 8.22
CA ALA A 35 11.71 10.11 9.33
C ALA A 35 11.02 11.47 9.52
N TRP A 36 10.63 12.14 8.42
CA TRP A 36 10.06 13.49 8.40
C TRP A 36 8.90 13.61 7.40
N PRO A 37 7.76 12.93 7.66
CA PRO A 37 6.60 12.98 6.78
C PRO A 37 6.11 14.43 6.64
N SER A 38 6.16 14.96 5.42
CA SER A 38 5.81 16.36 5.16
C SER A 38 5.30 16.60 3.75
N TRP A 39 4.61 17.73 3.58
CA TRP A 39 4.21 18.23 2.26
C TRP A 39 5.40 18.35 1.30
N TRP A 40 6.54 18.84 1.79
CA TRP A 40 7.76 19.01 0.99
C TRP A 40 8.32 17.68 0.50
N THR A 41 8.40 16.65 1.35
CA THR A 41 8.91 15.32 0.94
C THR A 41 8.08 14.68 -0.17
N GLY A 42 6.76 14.95 -0.22
CA GLY A 42 5.91 14.52 -1.34
C GLY A 42 6.30 15.20 -2.66
N LYS A 43 6.37 16.54 -2.67
CA LYS A 43 6.69 17.31 -3.89
C LYS A 43 8.10 17.03 -4.41
N PHE A 44 9.07 16.84 -3.52
CA PHE A 44 10.44 16.49 -3.92
C PHE A 44 10.50 15.13 -4.63
N GLY A 45 9.74 14.15 -4.15
CA GLY A 45 9.60 12.85 -4.81
C GLY A 45 9.00 12.99 -6.21
N ASP A 46 7.88 13.72 -6.33
CA ASP A 46 7.21 13.93 -7.62
C ASP A 46 8.12 14.64 -8.65
N VAL A 47 8.86 15.68 -8.24
CA VAL A 47 9.82 16.37 -9.12
C VAL A 47 10.93 15.40 -9.57
N ALA A 48 11.49 14.63 -8.63
CA ALA A 48 12.53 13.67 -8.94
C ALA A 48 12.05 12.61 -9.94
N TRP A 49 10.85 12.06 -9.73
CA TRP A 49 10.23 11.12 -10.65
C TRP A 49 10.02 11.71 -12.05
N LEU A 50 9.49 12.93 -12.16
CA LEU A 50 9.24 13.61 -13.44
C LEU A 50 10.51 13.89 -14.27
N ILE A 51 11.68 13.97 -13.63
CA ILE A 51 12.96 14.18 -14.33
C ILE A 51 13.36 12.96 -15.16
N PHE A 52 13.19 11.74 -14.64
CA PHE A 52 13.66 10.53 -15.32
C PHE A 52 12.55 9.67 -15.94
N ALA A 53 11.29 9.82 -15.51
CA ALA A 53 10.15 9.07 -16.04
C ALA A 53 9.98 9.17 -17.57
N PRO A 54 10.18 10.33 -18.23
CA PRO A 54 10.10 10.40 -19.69
C PRO A 54 11.14 9.52 -20.41
N SER A 55 12.31 9.29 -19.80
CA SER A 55 13.33 8.41 -20.38
C SER A 55 12.88 6.94 -20.33
N LEU A 56 12.22 6.53 -19.26
CA LEU A 56 11.62 5.19 -19.13
C LEU A 56 10.44 5.02 -20.09
N ALA A 57 9.57 6.02 -20.22
CA ALA A 57 8.49 6.02 -21.20
C ALA A 57 9.04 5.90 -22.64
N GLY A 58 10.12 6.62 -22.95
CA GLY A 58 10.82 6.50 -24.23
C GLY A 58 11.40 5.10 -24.49
N LEU A 59 11.92 4.44 -23.44
CA LEU A 59 12.37 3.05 -23.52
C LEU A 59 11.19 2.10 -23.79
N GLY A 60 10.05 2.29 -23.11
CA GLY A 60 8.82 1.53 -23.37
C GLY A 60 8.30 1.72 -24.80
N LEU A 61 8.26 2.96 -25.29
CA LEU A 61 7.93 3.25 -26.69
C LEU A 61 8.89 2.56 -27.66
N ALA A 62 10.18 2.47 -27.35
CA ALA A 62 11.15 1.78 -28.18
C ALA A 62 10.88 0.27 -28.27
N VAL A 63 10.37 -0.35 -27.20
CA VAL A 63 9.98 -1.77 -27.18
C VAL A 63 8.73 -1.98 -28.04
N ILE A 64 7.71 -1.14 -27.85
CA ILE A 64 6.40 -1.23 -28.53
C ILE A 64 6.51 -0.92 -30.03
N LEU A 65 7.27 0.13 -30.40
CA LEU A 65 7.39 0.56 -31.78
C LEU A 65 8.31 -0.39 -32.59
N PRO A 66 7.83 -0.95 -33.71
CA PRO A 66 8.68 -1.76 -34.57
C PRO A 66 9.72 -0.87 -35.27
N GLY A 67 10.94 -1.38 -35.45
CA GLY A 67 12.06 -0.60 -36.03
C GLY A 67 11.81 -0.06 -37.44
N ARG A 68 10.78 -0.57 -38.14
CA ARG A 68 10.34 -0.08 -39.46
C ARG A 68 9.62 1.28 -39.38
N TRP A 69 9.13 1.70 -38.21
CA TRP A 69 8.45 2.98 -38.02
C TRP A 69 9.48 4.09 -37.85
N ARG A 70 9.50 5.04 -38.78
CA ARG A 70 10.42 6.19 -38.80
C ARG A 70 9.96 7.27 -37.82
N VAL A 71 10.02 6.99 -36.53
CA VAL A 71 9.81 8.00 -35.48
C VAL A 71 11.16 8.64 -35.15
N THR A 72 11.23 9.96 -35.26
CA THR A 72 12.45 10.70 -34.90
C THR A 72 12.63 10.73 -33.38
N HIS A 73 13.87 10.82 -32.90
CA HIS A 73 14.15 10.96 -31.46
C HIS A 73 13.41 12.14 -30.82
N ARG A 74 13.26 13.24 -31.56
CA ARG A 74 12.53 14.42 -31.11
C ARG A 74 11.04 14.12 -30.91
N GLN A 75 10.40 13.46 -31.87
CA GLN A 75 8.99 13.08 -31.77
C GLN A 75 8.76 12.10 -30.62
N ALA A 76 9.61 11.07 -30.50
CA ALA A 76 9.51 10.11 -29.39
C ALA A 76 9.72 10.77 -28.02
N GLY A 77 10.62 11.75 -27.92
CA GLY A 77 10.82 12.55 -26.72
C GLY A 77 9.61 13.39 -26.35
N ILE A 78 9.07 14.14 -27.31
CA ILE A 78 7.86 14.94 -27.11
C ILE A 78 6.69 14.05 -26.68
N LEU A 79 6.50 12.91 -27.36
CA LEU A 79 5.46 11.95 -26.98
C LEU A 79 5.66 11.45 -25.56
N SER A 80 6.88 11.04 -25.19
CA SER A 80 7.19 10.57 -23.83
C SER A 80 6.92 11.64 -22.77
N LEU A 81 7.36 12.88 -23.01
CA LEU A 81 7.17 14.01 -22.10
C LEU A 81 5.69 14.36 -21.91
N VAL A 82 4.95 14.46 -23.02
CA VAL A 82 3.51 14.78 -23.00
C VAL A 82 2.73 13.65 -22.35
N SER A 83 3.00 12.40 -22.71
CA SER A 83 2.32 11.25 -22.10
C SER A 83 2.55 11.17 -20.60
N VAL A 84 3.80 11.38 -20.13
CA VAL A 84 4.10 11.40 -18.69
C VAL A 84 3.41 12.57 -17.99
N GLY A 85 3.48 13.77 -18.55
CA GLY A 85 2.85 14.95 -17.94
C GLY A 85 1.32 14.87 -17.89
N VAL A 86 0.69 14.38 -18.96
CA VAL A 86 -0.76 14.17 -19.02
C VAL A 86 -1.18 13.08 -18.05
N LEU A 87 -0.49 11.94 -18.03
CA LEU A 87 -0.80 10.86 -17.10
C LEU A 87 -0.66 11.31 -15.65
N PHE A 88 0.45 11.97 -15.31
CA PHE A 88 0.69 12.53 -13.98
C PHE A 88 -0.42 13.51 -13.59
N GLY A 89 -0.72 14.48 -14.46
CA GLY A 89 -1.74 15.47 -14.18
C GLY A 89 -3.14 14.86 -14.05
N ALA A 90 -3.49 13.93 -14.92
CA ALA A 90 -4.77 13.21 -14.88
C ALA A 90 -4.92 12.42 -13.57
N LEU A 91 -3.91 11.65 -13.18
CA LEU A 91 -3.95 10.85 -11.95
C LEU A 91 -3.95 11.70 -10.68
N LYS A 92 -3.39 12.92 -10.71
CA LYS A 92 -3.34 13.82 -9.55
C LYS A 92 -4.53 14.78 -9.45
N ALA A 93 -5.22 15.06 -10.56
CA ALA A 93 -6.27 16.09 -10.61
C ALA A 93 -7.67 15.58 -10.99
N VAL A 94 -7.80 14.37 -11.56
CA VAL A 94 -9.09 13.83 -12.03
C VAL A 94 -9.52 12.67 -11.12
N PRO A 95 -10.53 12.86 -10.25
CA PRO A 95 -10.97 11.84 -9.29
C PRO A 95 -11.27 10.46 -9.91
N PRO A 96 -12.07 10.32 -10.98
CA PRO A 96 -12.39 9.00 -11.52
C PRO A 96 -11.18 8.26 -12.11
N LEU A 97 -10.18 8.99 -12.60
CA LEU A 97 -8.94 8.38 -13.12
C LEU A 97 -8.01 7.94 -11.99
N ASN A 98 -7.94 8.74 -10.92
CA ASN A 98 -7.20 8.36 -9.71
C ASN A 98 -7.79 7.08 -9.10
N GLU A 99 -9.09 7.04 -8.86
CA GLU A 99 -9.78 5.88 -8.29
C GLU A 99 -9.61 4.62 -9.15
N ALA A 100 -9.76 4.74 -10.47
CA ALA A 100 -9.56 3.63 -11.39
C ALA A 100 -8.12 3.07 -11.33
N ALA A 101 -7.12 3.95 -11.23
CA ALA A 101 -5.72 3.53 -11.12
C ALA A 101 -5.42 2.83 -9.79
N VAL A 102 -5.94 3.36 -8.68
CA VAL A 102 -5.80 2.74 -7.35
C VAL A 102 -6.45 1.35 -7.33
N ARG A 103 -7.68 1.22 -7.85
CA ARG A 103 -8.40 -0.06 -7.92
C ARG A 103 -7.68 -1.08 -8.82
N LEU A 104 -7.16 -0.65 -9.96
CA LEU A 104 -6.42 -1.52 -10.87
C LEU A 104 -5.13 -2.05 -10.24
N ALA A 105 -4.40 -1.20 -9.51
CA ALA A 105 -3.19 -1.62 -8.84
C ALA A 105 -3.51 -2.60 -7.68
N ALA A 106 -4.57 -2.30 -6.91
CA ALA A 106 -5.05 -3.19 -5.85
C ALA A 106 -5.46 -4.57 -6.38
N SER A 107 -6.14 -4.65 -7.54
CA SER A 107 -6.54 -5.93 -8.13
C SER A 107 -5.36 -6.78 -8.61
N MET A 108 -4.21 -6.16 -8.85
CA MET A 108 -2.95 -6.85 -9.15
C MET A 108 -2.13 -7.22 -7.89
N GLY A 109 -2.66 -6.95 -6.69
CA GLY A 109 -1.97 -7.19 -5.42
C GLY A 109 -0.95 -6.11 -5.04
N TYR A 110 -0.97 -4.95 -5.71
CA TYR A 110 -0.06 -3.84 -5.46
C TYR A 110 -0.83 -2.62 -4.97
N PRO A 111 -1.04 -2.46 -3.65
CA PRO A 111 -1.64 -1.25 -3.12
C PRO A 111 -0.67 -0.08 -3.27
N VAL A 112 -1.00 0.87 -4.16
CA VAL A 112 -0.11 1.98 -4.54
C VAL A 112 -0.33 3.24 -3.72
N LYS A 113 0.76 3.96 -3.46
CA LYS A 113 0.74 5.32 -2.91
C LYS A 113 0.35 6.36 -3.98
N LEU A 114 -0.92 6.42 -4.36
CA LEU A 114 -1.41 7.39 -5.36
C LEU A 114 -2.47 8.33 -4.79
N ARG A 115 -2.03 9.49 -4.31
CA ARG A 115 -2.90 10.53 -3.74
C ARG A 115 -3.49 11.44 -4.82
N LEU A 116 -4.79 11.74 -4.70
CA LEU A 116 -5.43 12.82 -5.45
C LEU A 116 -5.09 14.18 -4.78
N ASP A 117 -4.01 14.82 -5.24
CA ASP A 117 -3.62 16.16 -4.79
C ASP A 117 -3.24 17.03 -6.01
N PRO A 118 -4.14 17.92 -6.46
CA PRO A 118 -3.86 18.82 -7.58
C PRO A 118 -2.67 19.77 -7.33
N THR A 119 -2.25 19.99 -6.09
CA THR A 119 -1.05 20.81 -5.82
C THR A 119 0.24 20.08 -6.21
N ASP A 120 0.22 18.78 -6.46
CA ASP A 120 1.35 18.02 -7.04
C ASP A 120 1.67 18.49 -8.47
N LEU A 121 0.75 19.18 -9.15
CA LEU A 121 1.02 19.80 -10.46
C LEU A 121 2.16 20.84 -10.40
N LEU A 122 2.49 21.35 -9.21
CA LEU A 122 3.69 22.17 -8.99
C LEU A 122 5.01 21.42 -9.30
N ALA A 123 4.97 20.09 -9.42
CA ALA A 123 6.12 19.28 -9.81
C ALA A 123 6.36 19.25 -11.34
N LEU A 124 5.36 19.62 -12.17
CA LEU A 124 5.45 19.62 -13.63
C LEU A 124 6.68 20.34 -14.22
N PRO A 125 7.21 21.43 -13.64
CA PRO A 125 8.48 22.02 -14.08
C PRO A 125 9.66 21.03 -14.14
N GLY A 126 9.62 19.93 -13.39
CA GLY A 126 10.59 18.83 -13.50
C GLY A 126 10.69 18.25 -14.92
N LEU A 127 9.58 18.27 -15.68
CA LEU A 127 9.57 17.86 -17.10
C LEU A 127 10.40 18.78 -17.99
N MET A 128 10.63 20.05 -17.62
CA MET A 128 11.51 20.94 -18.37
C MET A 128 12.97 20.46 -18.31
N ILE A 129 13.38 19.91 -17.17
CA ILE A 129 14.70 19.30 -16.99
C ILE A 129 14.79 18.03 -17.85
N ALA A 130 13.77 17.17 -17.80
CA ALA A 130 13.70 15.98 -18.65
C ALA A 130 13.75 16.33 -20.15
N ALA A 131 13.02 17.37 -20.56
CA ALA A 131 13.02 17.88 -21.93
C ALA A 131 14.40 18.39 -22.35
N LYS A 132 15.10 19.12 -21.46
CA LYS A 132 16.46 19.60 -21.72
C LYS A 132 17.45 18.44 -21.88
N ILE A 133 17.34 17.39 -21.05
CA ILE A 133 18.18 16.19 -21.15
C ILE A 133 17.92 15.48 -22.49
N TRP A 134 16.65 15.26 -22.83
CA TRP A 134 16.29 14.50 -24.02
C TRP A 134 16.57 15.24 -25.33
N LEU A 135 16.18 16.52 -25.41
CA LEU A 135 16.28 17.33 -26.62
C LEU A 135 17.67 17.96 -26.80
N GLY A 136 18.39 18.20 -25.70
CA GLY A 136 19.74 18.78 -25.70
C GLY A 136 20.87 17.75 -25.72
N GLY A 137 20.56 16.47 -25.47
CA GLY A 137 21.56 15.40 -25.41
C GLY A 137 22.15 15.07 -26.79
N ARG A 138 23.45 15.31 -26.96
CA ARG A 138 24.22 14.61 -28.01
C ARG A 138 24.30 13.13 -27.61
N ARG A 139 24.11 12.21 -28.57
CA ARG A 139 24.32 10.78 -28.34
C ARG A 139 25.68 10.58 -27.68
N ARG A 140 25.70 9.98 -26.49
CA ARG A 140 26.92 9.61 -25.78
C ARG A 140 27.13 8.12 -26.00
N SER A 141 28.35 7.72 -26.33
CA SER A 141 28.70 6.30 -26.37
C SER A 141 28.89 5.80 -24.94
N VAL A 142 27.79 5.60 -24.22
CA VAL A 142 27.83 5.05 -22.86
C VAL A 142 27.95 3.52 -22.95
N PRO A 143 28.90 2.90 -22.21
CA PRO A 143 28.99 1.43 -22.12
C PRO A 143 27.70 0.80 -21.61
N TRP A 144 27.55 -0.51 -21.78
CA TRP A 144 26.33 -1.21 -21.37
C TRP A 144 26.15 -1.27 -19.84
N ILE A 145 27.23 -1.36 -19.06
CA ILE A 145 27.16 -1.49 -17.58
C ILE A 145 26.46 -0.29 -16.93
N PRO A 146 26.85 0.98 -17.20
CA PRO A 146 26.14 2.14 -16.66
C PRO A 146 24.67 2.22 -17.07
N ARG A 147 24.32 1.75 -18.27
CA ARG A 147 22.92 1.74 -18.73
C ARG A 147 22.07 0.78 -17.91
N ILE A 148 22.59 -0.43 -17.64
CA ILE A 148 21.89 -1.38 -16.77
C ILE A 148 21.79 -0.81 -15.36
N ALA A 149 22.88 -0.27 -14.81
CA ALA A 149 22.86 0.34 -13.48
C ALA A 149 21.82 1.47 -13.38
N ALA A 150 21.70 2.33 -14.40
CA ALA A 150 20.72 3.41 -14.42
C ALA A 150 19.27 2.90 -14.49
N VAL A 151 19.00 1.87 -15.30
CA VAL A 151 17.68 1.22 -15.33
C VAL A 151 17.36 0.57 -13.99
N SER A 152 18.28 -0.23 -13.43
CA SER A 152 18.10 -0.88 -12.13
C SER A 152 17.85 0.14 -11.03
N LEU A 153 18.62 1.23 -10.99
CA LEU A 153 18.43 2.31 -10.02
C LEU A 153 17.06 2.99 -10.18
N ALA A 154 16.66 3.32 -11.41
CA ALA A 154 15.36 3.95 -11.66
C ALA A 154 14.19 3.01 -11.29
N SER A 155 14.32 1.72 -11.59
CA SER A 155 13.33 0.69 -11.19
C SER A 155 13.25 0.55 -9.67
N LEU A 156 14.38 0.47 -8.97
CA LEU A 156 14.44 0.41 -7.51
C LEU A 156 13.82 1.65 -6.87
N ALA A 157 14.12 2.84 -7.41
CA ALA A 157 13.58 4.10 -6.92
C ALA A 157 12.05 4.16 -7.08
N ILE A 158 11.51 3.71 -8.22
CA ILE A 158 10.05 3.62 -8.42
C ILE A 158 9.44 2.61 -7.44
N MET A 159 10.00 1.41 -7.31
CA MET A 159 9.48 0.39 -6.40
C MET A 159 9.49 0.86 -4.94
N ALA A 160 10.55 1.57 -4.55
CA ALA A 160 10.66 2.14 -3.21
C ALA A 160 9.57 3.17 -2.92
N ASP A 161 9.28 4.07 -3.88
CA ASP A 161 8.24 5.09 -3.72
C ASP A 161 6.81 4.52 -3.85
N MET A 162 6.66 3.37 -4.53
CA MET A 162 5.38 2.65 -4.62
C MET A 162 4.92 2.01 -3.31
N ALA A 163 5.83 1.75 -2.35
CA ALA A 163 5.53 1.07 -1.09
C ALA A 163 4.63 1.94 -0.20
N GLY A 164 3.32 1.87 -0.45
CA GLY A 164 2.36 2.84 0.06
C GLY A 164 1.43 2.34 1.13
N VAL A 165 1.45 1.05 1.46
CA VAL A 165 0.38 0.48 2.28
C VAL A 165 0.90 -0.67 3.14
N THR A 166 0.80 -0.51 4.45
CA THR A 166 1.06 -1.54 5.45
C THR A 166 -0.28 -2.09 5.92
N PRO A 167 -0.66 -3.32 5.54
CA PRO A 167 -1.83 -3.96 6.11
C PRO A 167 -1.59 -4.18 7.61
N LEU A 168 -2.54 -3.79 8.45
CA LEU A 168 -2.59 -4.22 9.84
C LEU A 168 -3.45 -5.46 10.02
N GLY A 169 -4.36 -5.72 9.07
CA GLY A 169 -5.31 -6.83 9.14
C GLY A 169 -6.51 -6.46 10.03
N ILE A 170 -7.16 -7.43 10.68
CA ILE A 170 -8.35 -7.16 11.50
C ILE A 170 -7.92 -6.60 12.85
N THR A 171 -8.10 -5.30 13.03
CA THR A 171 -7.68 -4.60 14.26
C THR A 171 -8.82 -4.43 15.26
N CYS A 172 -10.07 -4.55 14.82
CA CYS A 172 -11.20 -4.33 15.72
C CYS A 172 -12.41 -5.20 15.40
N VAL A 173 -13.07 -5.70 16.42
CA VAL A 173 -14.38 -6.38 16.35
C VAL A 173 -15.27 -5.84 17.45
N VAL A 174 -16.48 -5.43 17.09
CA VAL A 174 -17.47 -4.88 18.02
C VAL A 174 -18.87 -5.42 17.74
N GLN A 175 -19.75 -5.26 18.72
CA GLN A 175 -21.16 -5.55 18.60
C GLN A 175 -21.96 -4.25 18.57
N GLU A 176 -22.74 -4.04 17.50
CA GLU A 176 -23.71 -2.95 17.33
C GLU A 176 -25.13 -3.53 17.35
N GLY A 177 -25.78 -3.53 18.53
CA GLY A 177 -27.06 -4.20 18.71
C GLY A 177 -26.93 -5.72 18.48
N ASP A 178 -27.67 -6.26 17.52
CA ASP A 178 -27.59 -7.68 17.14
C ASP A 178 -26.60 -7.97 16.01
N THR A 179 -25.94 -6.93 15.48
CA THR A 179 -24.97 -7.06 14.39
C THR A 179 -23.55 -7.00 14.92
N LEU A 180 -22.70 -7.89 14.42
CA LEU A 180 -21.27 -7.88 14.67
C LEU A 180 -20.58 -7.14 13.53
N VAL A 181 -19.62 -6.29 13.87
CA VAL A 181 -18.86 -5.48 12.91
C VAL A 181 -17.37 -5.69 13.14
N ALA A 182 -16.64 -6.02 12.08
CA ALA A 182 -15.20 -6.19 12.10
C ALA A 182 -14.55 -5.18 11.16
N TYR A 183 -13.45 -4.58 11.61
CA TYR A 183 -12.69 -3.59 10.87
C TYR A 183 -11.33 -4.16 10.51
N ARG A 184 -11.04 -4.16 9.22
CA ARG A 184 -9.71 -4.40 8.69
C ARG A 184 -9.03 -3.08 8.44
N GLU A 185 -7.90 -2.85 9.08
CA GLU A 185 -7.13 -1.62 8.89
C GLU A 185 -5.92 -1.81 8.00
N VAL A 186 -5.69 -0.75 7.22
CA VAL A 186 -4.66 -0.68 6.22
C VAL A 186 -4.04 0.72 6.32
N ILE A 187 -2.83 0.82 6.87
CA ILE A 187 -2.14 2.10 7.03
C ILE A 187 -1.48 2.49 5.72
N ASN A 188 -1.78 3.69 5.24
CA ASN A 188 -0.99 4.35 4.22
C ASN A 188 -0.01 5.35 4.86
N PRO A 189 1.32 5.17 4.74
CA PRO A 189 2.31 6.17 5.10
C PRO A 189 2.23 7.33 4.09
N GLY A 190 1.28 8.23 4.34
CA GLY A 190 0.97 9.38 3.50
C GLY A 190 -0.11 10.27 4.11
N GLY A 191 -0.34 10.15 5.42
CA GLY A 191 -1.36 10.90 6.13
C GLY A 191 -1.15 12.41 6.08
N TYR A 192 -2.24 13.14 6.31
CA TYR A 192 -2.29 14.60 6.28
C TYR A 192 -1.44 15.27 7.37
N PHE A 193 -1.21 16.58 7.24
CA PHE A 193 -0.83 17.44 8.36
C PHE A 193 -1.78 17.19 9.54
N GLY A 194 -1.26 16.74 10.68
CA GLY A 194 -2.03 16.46 11.91
C GLY A 194 -2.56 15.02 12.06
N LYS A 195 -2.57 14.20 11.00
CA LYS A 195 -2.85 12.76 11.06
C LYS A 195 -1.80 12.01 10.22
N PRO A 196 -0.66 11.60 10.79
CA PRO A 196 0.50 11.06 10.03
C PRO A 196 0.20 9.78 9.22
N PHE A 197 -0.96 9.15 9.47
CA PHE A 197 -1.43 7.95 8.79
C PHE A 197 -2.85 8.15 8.26
N ASN A 198 -3.09 7.77 7.00
CA ASN A 198 -4.45 7.54 6.51
C ASN A 198 -4.71 6.04 6.63
N ALA A 199 -5.56 5.62 7.57
CA ALA A 199 -6.01 4.24 7.66
C ALA A 199 -7.23 4.06 6.74
N PHE A 200 -7.09 3.23 5.72
CA PHE A 200 -8.25 2.71 4.99
C PHE A 200 -8.84 1.56 5.80
N ARG A 201 -10.17 1.49 5.83
CA ARG A 201 -10.89 0.46 6.55
C ARG A 201 -11.82 -0.31 5.63
N GLU A 202 -11.64 -1.62 5.60
CA GLU A 202 -12.66 -2.53 5.07
C GLU A 202 -13.53 -2.97 6.25
N VAL A 203 -14.84 -2.81 6.12
CA VAL A 203 -15.79 -3.15 7.17
C VAL A 203 -16.50 -4.44 6.79
N TYR A 204 -16.61 -5.37 7.72
CA TYR A 204 -17.35 -6.61 7.56
C TYR A 204 -18.46 -6.70 8.59
N ARG A 205 -19.63 -7.19 8.19
CA ARG A 205 -20.77 -7.42 9.08
C ARG A 205 -21.18 -8.87 9.14
N SER A 206 -21.61 -9.29 10.32
CA SER A 206 -22.31 -10.54 10.56
C SER A 206 -23.62 -10.26 11.33
N SER A 207 -24.69 -10.90 10.91
CA SER A 207 -26.02 -10.86 11.57
C SER A 207 -26.43 -12.22 12.14
N ASP A 208 -25.49 -13.17 12.18
CA ASP A 208 -25.70 -14.58 12.53
C ASP A 208 -24.72 -15.04 13.63
N GLY A 209 -24.28 -14.11 14.49
CA GLY A 209 -23.39 -14.43 15.60
C GLY A 209 -21.96 -14.77 15.20
N GLY A 210 -21.52 -14.36 14.01
CA GLY A 210 -20.16 -14.49 13.53
C GLY A 210 -19.95 -15.69 12.59
N GLU A 211 -21.01 -16.38 12.17
CA GLU A 211 -20.92 -17.51 11.26
C GLU A 211 -20.59 -17.08 9.83
N MET A 212 -21.24 -16.04 9.32
CA MET A 212 -20.97 -15.45 8.00
C MET A 212 -20.67 -13.96 8.10
N TRP A 213 -19.69 -13.52 7.32
CA TRP A 213 -19.24 -12.14 7.27
C TRP A 213 -19.33 -11.61 5.84
N LYS A 214 -19.90 -10.41 5.67
CA LYS A 214 -20.04 -9.74 4.37
C LYS A 214 -19.41 -8.36 4.43
N ALA A 215 -18.67 -7.99 3.38
CA ALA A 215 -18.15 -6.64 3.24
C ALA A 215 -19.29 -5.62 3.19
N ASP A 216 -19.15 -4.52 3.93
CA ASP A 216 -20.09 -3.42 3.97
C ASP A 216 -19.40 -2.12 3.52
N GLU A 217 -19.61 -1.78 2.25
CA GLU A 217 -19.08 -0.57 1.63
C GLU A 217 -19.73 0.72 2.18
N THR A 218 -20.89 0.63 2.85
CA THR A 218 -21.61 1.82 3.35
C THR A 218 -21.00 2.41 4.63
N LEU A 219 -20.18 1.64 5.34
CA LEU A 219 -19.51 2.05 6.58
C LEU A 219 -18.05 2.43 6.41
N ALA A 220 -17.45 2.22 5.23
CA ALA A 220 -16.02 2.40 5.00
C ALA A 220 -15.51 3.83 5.34
N ASP A 221 -16.38 4.84 5.22
CA ASP A 221 -16.04 6.26 5.43
C ASP A 221 -16.38 6.79 6.83
N LYS A 222 -16.96 5.99 7.74
CA LYS A 222 -17.30 6.48 9.09
C LYS A 222 -16.07 6.52 10.00
N GLU A 223 -15.88 7.64 10.68
CA GLU A 223 -14.87 7.77 11.74
C GLU A 223 -15.30 6.93 12.95
N PHE A 224 -14.79 5.71 13.01
CA PHE A 224 -14.96 4.80 14.15
C PHE A 224 -13.70 4.79 15.00
N VAL A 225 -13.84 4.73 16.32
CA VAL A 225 -12.72 4.48 17.23
C VAL A 225 -12.97 3.11 17.82
N CYS A 226 -12.02 2.19 17.66
CA CYS A 226 -12.14 0.90 18.33
C CYS A 226 -12.19 1.18 19.84
N PRO A 227 -13.26 0.78 20.54
CA PRO A 227 -13.33 1.01 21.97
C PRO A 227 -12.15 0.28 22.64
N ASP A 228 -11.40 0.99 23.49
CA ASP A 228 -10.25 0.44 24.21
C ASP A 228 -10.65 -0.85 24.95
N ARG A 229 -10.12 -1.99 24.49
CA ARG A 229 -10.11 -3.25 25.24
C ARG A 229 -8.78 -4.01 25.19
N PRO A 230 -7.61 -3.35 25.35
CA PRO A 230 -6.32 -4.05 25.37
C PRO A 230 -6.18 -5.06 26.52
N ASP A 231 -7.07 -5.02 27.53
CA ASP A 231 -6.94 -5.82 28.76
C ASP A 231 -8.05 -6.88 28.94
N ALA A 232 -8.75 -7.29 27.87
CA ALA A 232 -9.89 -8.22 27.99
C ALA A 232 -9.50 -9.69 28.26
N TRP A 233 -8.21 -9.98 28.40
CA TRP A 233 -7.69 -11.30 28.75
C TRP A 233 -7.49 -11.42 30.27
N PRO A 234 -7.77 -12.59 30.89
CA PRO A 234 -8.31 -13.79 30.27
C PRO A 234 -9.81 -13.69 29.93
N VAL A 235 -10.23 -14.42 28.92
CA VAL A 235 -11.62 -14.45 28.45
C VAL A 235 -12.34 -15.67 29.02
N ALA A 236 -13.38 -15.46 29.82
CA ALA A 236 -14.21 -16.55 30.34
C ALA A 236 -15.07 -17.17 29.22
N LEU A 237 -15.19 -18.50 29.22
CA LEU A 237 -16.02 -19.23 28.26
C LEU A 237 -17.42 -19.44 28.82
N SER A 238 -18.45 -19.05 28.06
CA SER A 238 -19.85 -19.25 28.49
C SER A 238 -20.27 -20.72 28.58
N ALA A 239 -19.58 -21.61 27.87
CA ALA A 239 -19.87 -23.05 27.87
C ALA A 239 -19.27 -23.81 29.07
N ASP A 240 -18.30 -23.22 29.77
CA ASP A 240 -17.59 -23.85 30.88
C ASP A 240 -17.11 -22.76 31.85
N GLU A 241 -17.79 -22.62 32.99
CA GLU A 241 -17.58 -21.54 33.97
C GLU A 241 -16.16 -21.50 34.56
N ASN A 242 -15.45 -22.63 34.56
CA ASN A 242 -14.07 -22.71 35.04
C ASN A 242 -13.04 -22.50 33.92
N ALA A 243 -13.47 -22.53 32.66
CA ALA A 243 -12.56 -22.40 31.53
C ALA A 243 -12.35 -20.96 31.10
N GLN A 244 -11.09 -20.63 30.90
CA GLN A 244 -10.65 -19.32 30.45
C GLN A 244 -9.69 -19.46 29.28
N LEU A 245 -9.75 -18.51 28.36
CA LEU A 245 -8.76 -18.35 27.31
C LEU A 245 -7.74 -17.29 27.71
N PHE A 246 -6.49 -17.55 27.40
CA PHE A 246 -5.35 -16.67 27.58
C PHE A 246 -4.70 -16.44 26.22
N PHE A 247 -4.21 -15.23 25.98
CA PHE A 247 -3.40 -14.94 24.80
C PHE A 247 -1.95 -14.74 25.20
N VAL A 248 -1.05 -15.38 24.45
CA VAL A 248 0.40 -15.19 24.58
C VAL A 248 0.90 -14.61 23.26
N GLU A 249 1.42 -13.39 23.33
CA GLU A 249 1.89 -12.62 22.18
C GLU A 249 2.89 -13.43 21.33
N GLY A 250 2.67 -13.45 20.01
CA GLY A 250 3.49 -14.19 19.06
C GLY A 250 3.33 -15.72 19.09
N GLN A 251 2.53 -16.29 20.01
CA GLN A 251 2.34 -17.74 20.12
C GLN A 251 0.91 -18.18 19.80
N GLY A 252 -0.07 -17.57 20.47
CA GLY A 252 -1.48 -17.83 20.23
C GLY A 252 -2.35 -17.86 21.47
N VAL A 253 -3.51 -18.50 21.33
CA VAL A 253 -4.53 -18.62 22.37
C VAL A 253 -4.47 -19.98 23.05
N TYR A 254 -4.45 -19.95 24.37
CA TYR A 254 -4.37 -21.08 25.27
C TYR A 254 -5.65 -21.18 26.11
N ARG A 255 -6.11 -22.40 26.38
CA ARG A 255 -7.19 -22.66 27.34
C ARG A 255 -6.61 -23.15 28.67
N SER A 256 -7.19 -22.66 29.75
CA SER A 256 -6.99 -23.16 31.12
C SER A 256 -8.34 -23.47 31.75
N VAL A 257 -8.36 -24.43 32.67
CA VAL A 257 -9.51 -24.78 33.53
C VAL A 257 -9.20 -24.63 35.02
N ASP A 258 -8.02 -24.09 35.34
CA ASP A 258 -7.43 -23.98 36.67
C ASP A 258 -6.91 -22.55 36.94
N GLY A 259 -7.53 -21.55 36.32
CA GLY A 259 -7.19 -20.14 36.53
C GLY A 259 -5.82 -19.73 35.99
N GLY A 260 -5.25 -20.49 35.06
CA GLY A 260 -3.98 -20.23 34.40
C GLY A 260 -2.79 -21.00 34.95
N GLU A 261 -2.99 -21.94 35.90
CA GLU A 261 -1.91 -22.82 36.38
C GLU A 261 -1.39 -23.75 35.28
N THR A 262 -2.30 -24.29 34.46
CA THR A 262 -1.96 -25.03 33.25
C THR A 262 -2.58 -24.40 32.00
N LEU A 263 -1.78 -24.30 30.94
CA LEU A 263 -2.17 -23.71 29.66
C LEU A 263 -2.05 -24.76 28.55
N VAL A 264 -3.15 -25.01 27.84
CA VAL A 264 -3.20 -25.88 26.67
C VAL A 264 -3.43 -25.05 25.43
N LEU A 265 -2.50 -25.08 24.48
CA LEU A 265 -2.61 -24.33 23.23
C LEU A 265 -3.84 -24.80 22.44
N GLU A 266 -4.78 -23.90 22.15
CA GLU A 266 -5.94 -24.18 21.29
C GLU A 266 -5.71 -23.71 19.86
N GLN A 267 -5.20 -22.48 19.68
CA GLN A 267 -5.10 -21.85 18.37
C GLN A 267 -3.82 -21.02 18.25
N ARG A 268 -3.01 -21.28 17.22
CA ARG A 268 -1.86 -20.43 16.90
C ARG A 268 -2.30 -19.15 16.21
N MET A 269 -1.75 -18.03 16.67
CA MET A 269 -1.87 -16.70 16.07
C MET A 269 -0.77 -15.80 16.63
N THR A 270 -0.45 -14.74 15.91
CA THR A 270 0.63 -13.81 16.24
C THR A 270 0.16 -12.62 17.06
N ALA A 271 -1.08 -12.18 16.87
CA ALA A 271 -1.65 -10.99 17.48
C ALA A 271 -3.12 -11.23 17.90
N ALA A 272 -3.57 -10.46 18.89
CA ALA A 272 -4.97 -10.36 19.29
C ALA A 272 -5.28 -8.88 19.55
N GLU A 273 -5.58 -8.16 18.48
CA GLU A 273 -5.86 -6.70 18.48
C GLU A 273 -7.20 -6.38 19.18
N SER A 274 -8.16 -7.31 19.08
CA SER A 274 -9.45 -7.19 19.75
C SER A 274 -10.06 -8.56 20.04
N VAL A 275 -10.82 -8.67 21.12
CA VAL A 275 -11.59 -9.87 21.47
C VAL A 275 -13.00 -9.51 21.94
N LEU A 276 -13.97 -10.29 21.49
CA LEU A 276 -15.38 -10.15 21.81
C LEU A 276 -15.98 -11.53 22.11
N VAL A 277 -16.65 -11.68 23.25
CA VAL A 277 -17.52 -12.82 23.52
C VAL A 277 -18.94 -12.43 23.12
N TYR A 278 -19.54 -13.13 22.16
CA TYR A 278 -20.89 -12.86 21.71
C TYR A 278 -21.91 -13.56 22.63
N PRO A 279 -22.64 -12.83 23.49
CA PRO A 279 -23.42 -13.44 24.55
C PRO A 279 -24.50 -14.44 24.11
N PRO A 280 -25.23 -14.23 22.99
CA PRO A 280 -26.31 -15.14 22.58
C PRO A 280 -25.86 -16.56 22.26
N SER A 281 -24.65 -16.75 21.71
CA SER A 281 -24.11 -18.08 21.40
C SER A 281 -22.98 -18.50 22.32
N GLY A 282 -22.28 -17.57 22.97
CA GLY A 282 -21.04 -17.83 23.70
C GLY A 282 -19.82 -17.97 22.78
N ALA A 283 -19.93 -17.61 21.49
CA ALA A 283 -18.81 -17.62 20.57
C ALA A 283 -17.75 -16.56 20.96
N VAL A 284 -16.47 -16.89 20.78
CA VAL A 284 -15.36 -15.95 21.00
C VAL A 284 -14.85 -15.50 19.64
N ILE A 285 -14.80 -14.20 19.41
CA ILE A 285 -14.42 -13.59 18.14
C ILE A 285 -13.20 -12.72 18.38
N ILE A 286 -12.14 -12.94 17.60
CA ILE A 286 -10.86 -12.25 17.73
C ILE A 286 -10.49 -11.58 16.42
N GLY A 287 -10.23 -10.28 16.48
CA GLY A 287 -9.47 -9.59 15.45
C GLY A 287 -7.99 -9.84 15.68
N ALA A 288 -7.37 -10.67 14.85
CA ALA A 288 -6.01 -11.18 15.05
C ALA A 288 -5.00 -10.52 14.10
N GLY A 289 -5.18 -9.24 13.80
CA GLY A 289 -4.32 -8.51 12.87
C GLY A 289 -4.22 -9.24 11.54
N LEU A 290 -2.99 -9.54 11.11
CA LEU A 290 -2.70 -10.22 9.84
C LEU A 290 -3.17 -11.68 9.77
N ASP A 291 -3.45 -12.32 10.91
CA ASP A 291 -4.02 -13.68 10.93
C ASP A 291 -5.52 -13.69 10.62
N GLY A 292 -6.15 -12.51 10.59
CA GLY A 292 -7.53 -12.31 10.14
C GLY A 292 -8.55 -12.26 11.27
N LEU A 293 -9.81 -12.58 10.93
CA LEU A 293 -10.91 -12.65 11.88
C LEU A 293 -11.13 -14.11 12.29
N LEU A 294 -10.81 -14.44 13.54
CA LEU A 294 -10.98 -15.78 14.07
C LEU A 294 -12.25 -15.87 14.91
N VAL A 295 -13.00 -16.95 14.72
CA VAL A 295 -14.20 -17.27 15.49
C VAL A 295 -14.03 -18.64 16.10
N ARG A 296 -14.15 -18.71 17.43
CA ARG A 296 -14.26 -19.93 18.21
C ARG A 296 -15.73 -20.20 18.49
N SER A 297 -16.26 -21.31 18.01
CA SER A 297 -17.60 -21.77 18.38
C SER A 297 -17.62 -22.32 19.83
N PRO A 298 -18.79 -22.42 20.46
CA PRO A 298 -18.90 -22.84 21.87
C PRO A 298 -18.32 -24.24 22.14
N ASP A 299 -18.34 -25.11 21.13
CA ASP A 299 -17.75 -26.45 21.12
C ASP A 299 -16.20 -26.46 21.12
N GLY A 300 -15.56 -25.31 20.91
CA GLY A 300 -14.10 -25.16 20.86
C GLY A 300 -13.47 -25.23 19.48
N THR A 301 -14.28 -25.28 18.42
CA THR A 301 -13.75 -25.27 17.06
C THR A 301 -13.37 -23.85 16.63
N TRP A 302 -12.16 -23.66 16.09
CA TRP A 302 -11.67 -22.39 15.56
C TRP A 302 -11.80 -22.31 14.04
N GLN A 303 -12.26 -21.16 13.53
CA GLN A 303 -12.35 -20.88 12.09
C GLN A 303 -11.88 -19.47 11.76
N VAL A 304 -11.10 -19.33 10.68
CA VAL A 304 -10.78 -18.02 10.09
C VAL A 304 -11.90 -17.63 9.14
N LYS A 305 -12.60 -16.52 9.40
CA LYS A 305 -13.74 -16.04 8.62
C LYS A 305 -13.37 -14.99 7.58
N VAL A 306 -12.37 -14.16 7.89
CA VAL A 306 -11.87 -13.08 7.02
C VAL A 306 -10.34 -13.06 7.10
N LYS A 307 -9.65 -12.78 5.99
CA LYS A 307 -8.19 -12.59 5.92
C LYS A 307 -7.84 -11.19 5.40
#